data_AF-A0A2E7YZ01-F1
#
_entry.id   AF-A0A2E7YZ01-F1
#
_cell.length_a   1.000
_cell.length_b   1.000
_cell.length_c   1.000
_cell.angle_alpha   90.00
_cell.angle_beta   90.00
_cell.angle_gamma   90.00
#
_symmetry.space_group_name_H-M   'P 1'
#
loop_
_entity.id
_entity.type
_entity.pdbx_description
1 polymer ?
#
loop_
_entity_poly.entity_id
_entity_poly.type
_entity_poly.pdbx_seq_one_letter_code
_entity_poly.pdbx_strand_id
1 'polypeptide(L)' 'MQRLSNKFIEKLSSTTEKIYWDSAIRGFGIRISPSGRKSFIVNWRNNEGRQGRKVIGVHGKITTEQA' A
#
# COMPACT_ATOMS: atom_id res chain seq x y z
N MET A 1 -2.78 14.90 -4.17
CA MET A 1 -2.41 13.50 -3.88
C MET A 1 -3.71 12.69 -3.93
N GLN A 2 -3.84 11.75 -4.86
CA GLN A 2 -5.10 11.02 -5.09
C GLN A 2 -5.26 9.84 -4.12
N ARG A 3 -6.51 9.53 -3.75
CA ARG A 3 -6.87 8.36 -2.95
C ARG A 3 -6.61 7.08 -3.74
N LEU A 4 -6.03 6.08 -3.10
CA LEU A 4 -5.88 4.74 -3.66
C LEU A 4 -7.27 4.12 -3.82
N SER A 5 -7.58 3.74 -5.05
CA SER A 5 -8.79 2.98 -5.40
C SER A 5 -8.39 1.70 -6.11
N ASN A 6 -9.23 0.66 -6.05
CA ASN A 6 -8.99 -0.63 -6.73
C ASN A 6 -8.61 -0.41 -8.22
N LYS A 7 -9.37 0.42 -8.93
CA LYS A 7 -9.12 0.74 -10.35
C LYS A 7 -7.77 1.41 -10.59
N PHE A 8 -7.38 2.34 -9.71
CA PHE A 8 -6.08 3.00 -9.79
C PHE A 8 -4.96 1.98 -9.58
N ILE A 9 -5.10 1.15 -8.55
CA ILE A 9 -4.13 0.13 -8.20
C ILE A 9 -3.95 -0.91 -9.31
N GLU A 10 -5.04 -1.37 -9.92
CA GLU A 10 -4.98 -2.32 -11.05
C GLU A 10 -4.15 -1.78 -12.20
N LYS A 11 -4.30 -0.50 -12.52
CA LYS A 11 -3.60 0.16 -13.62
C LYS A 11 -2.12 0.45 -13.32
N LEU A 12 -1.67 0.32 -12.07
CA LEU A 12 -0.27 0.52 -11.72
C LEU A 12 0.58 -0.70 -12.10
N SER A 13 1.57 -0.47 -12.95
CA SER A 13 2.68 -1.40 -13.20
C SER A 13 3.99 -0.62 -13.06
N SER A 14 4.99 -1.24 -12.42
CA SER A 14 6.30 -0.60 -12.21
C SER A 14 7.41 -1.61 -12.46
N THR A 15 8.41 -1.22 -13.24
CA THR A 15 9.61 -2.02 -13.50
C THR A 15 10.56 -2.04 -12.29
N THR A 16 10.37 -1.11 -11.35
CA THR A 16 11.13 -1.02 -10.10
C THR A 16 10.20 -1.09 -8.88
N GLU A 17 10.73 -1.47 -7.71
CA GLU A 17 9.94 -1.46 -6.48
C GLU A 17 9.50 -0.03 -6.16
N LYS A 18 8.18 0.21 -6.12
CA LYS A 18 7.60 1.53 -5.80
C LYS A 18 6.53 1.41 -4.75
N ILE A 19 6.38 2.46 -3.96
CA ILE A 19 5.36 2.57 -2.93
C ILE A 19 4.51 3.79 -3.23
N TYR A 20 3.21 3.59 -3.28
CA TYR A 20 2.22 4.64 -3.41
C TYR A 20 1.47 4.77 -2.09
N TRP A 21 1.55 5.95 -1.48
CA TRP A 21 0.83 6.25 -0.24
C TRP A 21 -0.57 6.76 -0.54
N ASP A 22 -1.52 6.33 0.28
CA ASP A 22 -2.87 6.85 0.26
C ASP A 22 -2.93 8.24 0.89
N SER A 23 -3.80 9.10 0.37
CA SER A 23 -4.00 10.45 0.90
C SER A 23 -5.10 10.56 1.95
N ALA A 24 -6.01 9.59 2.03
CA ALA A 24 -7.08 9.56 3.03
C ALA A 24 -6.63 8.89 4.34
N ILE A 25 -5.79 7.86 4.28
CA ILE A 25 -5.31 7.12 5.45
C ILE A 25 -3.81 7.31 5.61
N ARG A 26 -3.41 8.05 6.65
CA ARG A 26 -2.00 8.33 6.93
C ARG A 26 -1.24 7.04 7.23
N GLY A 27 -0.18 6.82 6.48
CA GLY A 27 0.66 5.63 6.65
C GLY A 27 0.12 4.40 5.93
N PHE A 28 -1.06 4.42 5.31
CA PHE A 28 -1.52 3.33 4.45
C PHE A 28 -1.02 3.54 3.02
N GLY A 29 -0.62 2.46 2.36
CA GLY A 29 -0.15 2.52 0.99
C GLY A 29 -0.08 1.16 0.34
N ILE A 30 0.34 1.15 -0.92
CA ILE A 30 0.57 -0.06 -1.69
C ILE A 30 2.00 -0.11 -2.24
N ARG A 31 2.64 -1.25 -2.03
CA ARG A 31 3.95 -1.59 -2.58
C ARG A 31 3.77 -2.42 -3.84
N ILE A 32 4.45 -2.03 -4.90
CA ILE A 32 4.45 -2.71 -6.20
C ILE A 32 5.86 -3.21 -6.44
N SER A 33 6.03 -4.53 -6.54
CA SER A 33 7.30 -5.13 -6.91
C SER A 33 7.51 -5.09 -8.44
N PRO A 34 8.77 -5.18 -8.90
CA PRO A 34 9.10 -5.36 -10.32
C PRO A 34 8.39 -6.56 -10.97
N SER A 35 8.13 -7.61 -10.17
CA SER A 35 7.39 -8.81 -10.59
C SER A 35 5.88 -8.61 -10.70
N GLY A 36 5.37 -7.40 -10.48
CA GLY A 36 3.94 -7.07 -10.54
C GLY A 36 3.15 -7.46 -9.28
N ARG A 37 3.80 -7.97 -8.23
CA ARG A 37 3.11 -8.22 -6.94
C ARG A 37 2.79 -6.89 -6.29
N LYS A 38 1.53 -6.75 -5.89
CA LYS A 38 0.99 -5.55 -5.24
C LYS A 38 0.61 -5.93 -3.81
N SER A 39 1.19 -5.26 -2.81
CA SER A 39 0.93 -5.55 -1.40
C SER A 39 0.57 -4.29 -0.63
N PHE A 40 -0.52 -4.34 0.12
CA PHE A 40 -0.91 -3.28 1.04
C PHE A 40 0.04 -3.23 2.22
N ILE A 41 0.46 -2.02 2.57
CA ILE A 41 1.36 -1.74 3.67
C ILE A 41 0.76 -0.67 4.56
N VAL A 42 1.03 -0.76 5.85
CA VAL A 42 0.76 0.31 6.80
C VAL A 42 2.03 0.63 7.58
N ASN A 43 2.40 1.89 7.57
CA ASN A 43 3.36 2.46 8.49
C ASN A 43 2.62 2.83 9.77
N TRP A 44 3.04 2.25 10.87
CA TRP A 44 2.53 2.57 12.19
C TRP A 44 3.59 3.31 12.99
N ARG A 45 3.14 4.09 13.97
CA ARG A 45 3.98 4.70 14.99
C ARG A 45 3.32 4.49 16.34
N ASN A 46 4.07 4.03 17.33
CA ASN A 46 3.57 3.97 18.70
C ASN A 46 3.83 5.28 19.44
N ASN A 47 3.17 5.45 20.58
CA ASN A 47 3.34 6.63 21.45
C ASN A 47 4.77 6.73 22.02
N GLU A 48 5.53 5.63 22.04
CA GLU A 48 6.95 5.60 22.43
C GLU A 48 7.90 6.06 21.29
N GLY A 49 7.37 6.49 20.15
CA GLY A 49 8.15 7.02 19.03
C GLY A 49 8.76 5.97 18.10
N ARG A 50 8.54 4.68 18.34
CA ARG A 50 8.92 3.60 17.43
C ARG A 50 8.03 3.65 16.19
N GLN A 51 8.65 3.57 15.03
CA GLN A 51 7.98 3.46 13.74
C GLN A 51 8.27 2.10 13.13
N GLY A 52 7.29 1.54 12.45
CA GLY A 52 7.43 0.28 11.76
C GLY A 52 6.54 0.22 10.53
N ARG A 53 6.84 -0.75 9.66
CA ARG A 53 6.00 -1.07 8.51
C ARG A 53 5.47 -2.48 8.65
N LYS A 54 4.17 -2.64 8.47
CA LYS A 54 3.49 -3.94 8.42
C LYS A 54 2.86 -4.14 7.06
N VAL A 55 3.00 -5.34 6.51
CA VAL A 55 2.27 -5.75 5.30
C VAL A 55 0.90 -6.24 5.74
N ILE A 56 -0.16 -5.63 5.23
CA ILE A 56 -1.55 -6.00 5.54
C ILE A 56 -1.96 -7.23 4.72
N GLY A 57 -1.63 -7.21 3.42
CA GLY A 57 -1.97 -8.31 2.52
C GLY A 57 -1.58 -8.05 1.08
N VAL A 58 -1.82 -9.04 0.22
CA VAL A 58 -1.54 -8.94 -1.22
C VAL A 58 -2.83 -8.56 -1.95
N HIS A 59 -2.76 -7.52 -2.77
CA HIS A 59 -3.85 -7.08 -3.64
C HIS A 59 -4.18 -8.21 -4.64
N GLY A 60 -5.44 -8.61 -4.70
CA GLY A 60 -5.92 -9.78 -5.45
C GLY A 60 -6.38 -10.94 -4.56
N LYS A 61 -5.88 -11.04 -3.32
CA LYS A 61 -6.48 -11.87 -2.25
C LYS A 61 -7.38 -11.07 -1.31
N ILE A 62 -7.11 -9.76 -1.20
CA ILE A 62 -7.85 -8.81 -0.36
C ILE A 62 -8.12 -7.58 -1.24
N THR A 63 -9.35 -7.06 -1.23
CA THR A 63 -9.70 -5.82 -1.95
C THR A 63 -9.32 -4.59 -1.12
N THR A 64 -9.13 -3.43 -1.76
CA THR A 64 -8.72 -2.18 -1.05
C THR A 64 -9.72 -1.74 0.03
N GLU A 65 -10.98 -2.16 -0.04
CA GLU A 65 -12.00 -1.87 0.98
C GLU A 65 -11.91 -2.79 2.21
N GLN A 66 -11.27 -3.95 2.07
CA GLN A 66 -11.08 -4.92 3.14
C GLN A 66 -9.73 -4.75 3.87
N ALA A 67 -8.82 -3.93 3.33
CA ALA A 67 -7.48 -3.68 3.85
C ALA A 67 -7.40 -2.35 4.60
#